data_AF-A0A820PG00-F1
#
_entry.id   AF-A0A820PG00-F1
#
_cell.length_a   1.000
_cell.length_b   1.000
_cell.length_c   1.000
_cell.angle_alpha   90.00
_cell.angle_beta   90.00
_cell.angle_gamma   90.00
#
_symmetry.space_group_name_H-M   'P 1'
#
loop_
_entity.id
_entity.type
_entity.pdbx_description
1 polymer ?
#
loop_
_entity_poly.entity_id
_entity_poly.type
_entity_poly.pdbx_seq_one_letter_code
_entity_poly.pdbx_strand_id
1 'polypeptide(L)'
;MVAVLCSYDAESICRKNNLTFAELIQPFCRLPTEVSYRDPSNNLITLKNLRLEIKDFNSLPPQNTLAKKLLNDSVSSALNNGIVNNEHGISTEQYELRIRNTTPWF
;
A
#
# COMPACT_ATOMS: atom_id res chain seq x y z
N MET A 1 -7.05 7.80 11.73
CA MET A 1 -7.44 8.22 10.36
C MET A 1 -7.67 9.72 10.40
N VAL A 2 -7.16 10.45 9.42
CA VAL A 2 -7.35 11.90 9.29
C VAL A 2 -8.22 12.15 8.07
N ALA A 3 -9.32 12.89 8.23
CA ALA A 3 -10.19 13.26 7.11
C ALA A 3 -9.80 14.66 6.61
N VAL A 4 -9.82 14.83 5.28
CA VAL A 4 -9.43 16.08 4.62
C VAL A 4 -10.49 16.42 3.58
N LEU A 5 -10.88 17.70 3.51
CA LEU A 5 -11.77 18.21 2.48
C LEU A 5 -10.96 18.81 1.34
N CYS A 6 -11.34 18.49 0.10
CA CYS A 6 -10.74 19.04 -1.10
C CYS A 6 -11.49 20.32 -1.52
N SER A 7 -10.78 21.29 -2.09
CA SER A 7 -11.44 22.45 -2.69
C SER A 7 -12.11 22.06 -4.01
N TYR A 8 -13.17 22.80 -4.39
CA TYR A 8 -13.91 22.56 -5.62
C TYR A 8 -13.00 22.62 -6.87
N ASP A 9 -12.08 23.59 -6.92
CA ASP A 9 -11.17 23.74 -8.06
C ASP A 9 -10.24 22.53 -8.22
N ALA A 10 -9.70 22.02 -7.11
CA ALA A 10 -8.84 20.84 -7.13
C ALA A 10 -9.63 19.61 -7.59
N GLU A 11 -10.88 19.44 -7.12
CA GLU A 11 -11.73 18.35 -7.57
C GLU A 11 -12.09 18.45 -9.06
N SER A 12 -12.36 19.65 -9.56
CA SER A 12 -12.62 19.92 -10.99
C SER A 12 -11.44 19.52 -11.87
N ILE A 13 -10.20 19.83 -11.45
CA ILE A 13 -8.98 19.44 -12.16
C ILE A 13 -8.80 17.90 -12.17
N CYS A 14 -9.08 17.23 -11.05
CA CYS A 14 -9.00 15.76 -10.97
C CYS A 14 -10.01 15.12 -11.92
N ARG A 15 -11.27 15.60 -11.91
CA ARG A 15 -12.35 15.09 -12.77
C ARG A 15 -12.07 15.24 -14.27
N LYS A 16 -11.33 16.28 -14.69
CA LYS A 16 -10.88 16.41 -16.10
C LYS A 16 -10.04 15.23 -16.57
N ASN A 17 -9.36 14.55 -15.65
CA ASN A 17 -8.55 13.36 -15.93
C ASN A 17 -9.29 12.05 -15.63
N ASN A 18 -10.61 12.10 -15.37
CA ASN A 18 -11.42 10.96 -14.91
C ASN A 18 -10.88 10.29 -13.64
N LEU A 19 -10.21 11.06 -12.77
CA LEU A 19 -9.66 10.59 -11.51
C LEU A 19 -10.31 11.33 -10.34
N THR A 20 -10.45 10.65 -9.21
CA THR A 20 -10.74 11.28 -7.92
C THR A 20 -9.47 11.95 -7.37
N PHE A 21 -9.65 12.87 -6.41
CA PHE A 21 -8.50 13.50 -5.74
C PHE A 21 -7.59 12.46 -5.07
N ALA A 22 -8.18 11.43 -4.45
CA ALA A 22 -7.45 10.36 -3.79
C ALA A 22 -6.55 9.58 -4.76
N GLU A 23 -7.06 9.28 -5.97
CA GLU A 23 -6.30 8.57 -7.00
C GLU A 23 -5.19 9.44 -7.59
N LEU A 24 -5.45 10.74 -7.81
CA LEU A 24 -4.46 11.65 -8.37
C LEU A 24 -3.27 11.87 -7.43
N ILE A 25 -3.51 11.92 -6.12
CA ILE A 25 -2.46 12.18 -5.14
C ILE A 25 -1.67 10.92 -4.74
N GLN A 26 -2.24 9.73 -4.94
CA GLN A 26 -1.65 8.44 -4.59
C GLN A 26 -0.17 8.26 -4.99
N PRO A 27 0.31 8.64 -6.20
CA PRO A 27 1.72 8.53 -6.56
C PRO A 27 2.66 9.38 -5.68
N PHE A 28 2.16 10.47 -5.09
CA PHE A 28 2.93 11.37 -4.23
C PHE A 28 2.92 10.95 -2.75
N CYS A 29 2.13 9.93 -2.40
CA CYS A 29 1.99 9.46 -1.03
C CYS A 29 3.15 8.58 -0.54
N ARG A 30 4.13 8.27 -1.40
CA ARG A 30 5.33 7.52 -1.03
C ARG A 30 6.52 8.46 -1.00
N LEU A 31 7.13 8.60 0.17
CA LEU A 31 8.36 9.37 0.32
C LEU A 31 9.55 8.39 0.43
N PRO A 32 10.38 8.29 -0.62
CA PRO A 32 11.55 7.41 -0.60
C PRO A 32 12.68 7.99 0.25
N THR A 33 12.67 9.30 0.48
CA THR A 33 13.67 10.03 1.24
C THR A 33 13.46 9.87 2.74
N GLU A 34 14.58 9.81 3.46
CA GLU A 34 14.61 9.82 4.93
C GLU A 34 14.24 11.21 5.46
N VAL A 35 13.31 11.26 6.40
CA VAL A 35 12.87 12.50 7.04
C VAL A 35 13.16 12.40 8.52
N SER A 36 13.81 13.41 9.07
CA SER A 36 14.04 13.53 10.51
C SER A 36 13.23 14.70 11.06
N TYR A 37 12.63 14.49 12.23
CA TYR A 37 11.96 15.54 12.98
C TYR A 37 12.30 15.42 14.46
N ARG A 38 12.19 16.53 15.19
CA ARG A 38 12.32 16.51 16.65
C ARG A 38 10.95 16.50 17.29
N ASP A 39 10.75 15.59 18.25
CA ASP A 39 9.56 15.61 19.08
C ASP A 39 9.61 16.79 20.08
N PRO A 40 8.50 17.12 20.77
CA PRO A 40 8.49 18.15 21.81
C PRO A 40 9.46 17.90 22.98
N SER A 41 9.90 16.65 23.16
CA SER A 41 10.91 16.24 24.15
C SER A 41 12.35 16.37 23.64
N ASN A 42 12.54 16.95 22.45
CA ASN A 42 13.82 17.18 21.77
C ASN A 42 14.58 15.91 21.32
N ASN A 43 13.89 14.77 21.22
CA ASN A 43 14.39 13.54 20.62
C ASN A 43 14.34 13.62 19.09
N LEU A 44 15.41 13.19 18.43
CA LEU A 44 15.45 13.10 16.97
C LEU A 44 14.82 11.79 16.50
N ILE A 45 13.69 11.89 15.81
CA ILE A 45 12.97 10.75 15.22
C ILE A 45 13.21 10.76 13.73
N THR A 46 13.68 9.63 13.22
CA THR A 46 14.00 9.43 11.81
C THR A 46 13.02 8.44 11.20
N LEU A 47 12.29 8.91 10.19
CA LEU A 47 11.32 8.13 9.42
C LEU A 47 11.92 7.76 8.08
N LYS A 48 11.97 6.45 7.80
CA LYS A 48 12.39 5.90 6.52
C LYS A 48 11.19 5.30 5.80
N ASN A 49 11.12 5.50 4.49
CA ASN A 49 10.13 4.87 3.62
C ASN A 49 8.67 5.16 4.03
N LEU A 50 8.38 6.42 4.35
CA LEU A 50 7.04 6.87 4.74
C LEU A 50 6.06 6.63 3.60
N ARG A 51 4.95 5.95 3.91
CA ARG A 51 3.85 5.68 2.97
C ARG A 51 2.55 6.16 3.57
N LEU A 52 1.90 7.09 2.88
CA LEU A 52 0.55 7.53 3.16
C LEU A 52 -0.42 6.72 2.30
N GLU A 53 -1.58 6.39 2.85
CA GLU A 53 -2.67 5.75 2.12
C GLU A 53 -3.88 6.68 2.20
N ILE A 54 -4.35 7.12 1.03
CA ILE A 54 -5.46 8.06 0.91
C ILE A 54 -6.61 7.31 0.27
N LYS A 55 -7.79 7.37 0.91
CA LYS A 55 -9.01 6.75 0.43
C LYS A 55 -10.13 7.77 0.43
N ASP A 56 -11.02 7.64 -0.54
CA ASP A 56 -12.26 8.38 -0.52
C ASP A 56 -13.14 7.85 0.61
N PHE A 57 -13.66 8.77 1.43
CA PHE A 57 -14.57 8.45 2.52
C PHE A 57 -15.89 7.86 2.02
N ASN A 58 -16.32 8.26 0.81
CA ASN A 58 -17.56 7.78 0.20
C ASN A 58 -17.36 6.50 -0.63
N SER A 59 -16.21 5.82 -0.51
CA SER A 59 -15.98 4.58 -1.24
C SER A 59 -17.00 3.51 -0.81
N LEU A 60 -17.91 3.19 -1.73
CA LEU A 60 -18.84 2.08 -1.56
C LEU A 60 -18.04 0.77 -1.57
N PRO A 61 -18.38 -0.20 -0.70
CA PRO A 61 -17.75 -1.51 -0.77
C PRO A 61 -17.96 -2.10 -2.16
N PRO A 62 -16.91 -2.70 -2.77
CA PRO A 62 -17.04 -3.31 -4.09
C PRO A 62 -18.12 -4.39 -4.06
N GLN A 63 -18.87 -4.54 -5.16
CA GLN A 63 -19.81 -5.66 -5.30
C GLN A 63 -19.07 -6.98 -5.06
N ASN A 64 -19.72 -7.93 -4.38
CA ASN A 64 -19.13 -9.22 -4.00
C ASN A 64 -18.41 -9.93 -5.16
N THR A 65 -18.95 -9.84 -6.39
CA THR A 65 -18.33 -10.42 -7.59
C THR A 65 -16.99 -9.76 -7.93
N LEU A 66 -16.93 -8.42 -7.87
CA LEU A 66 -15.70 -7.67 -8.10
C LEU A 66 -14.70 -7.87 -6.96
N ALA A 67 -15.16 -7.93 -5.71
CA ALA A 67 -14.31 -8.26 -4.57
C ALA A 67 -13.65 -9.64 -4.71
N LYS A 68 -14.42 -10.67 -5.10
CA LYS A 68 -13.89 -12.02 -5.38
C LYS A 68 -12.89 -12.01 -6.53
N LYS A 69 -13.16 -11.24 -7.59
CA LYS A 69 -12.22 -11.09 -8.70
C LYS A 69 -10.92 -10.43 -8.25
N LEU A 70 -10.98 -9.30 -7.54
CA LEU A 70 -9.80 -8.60 -7.00
C LEU A 70 -8.98 -9.50 -6.07
N LEU A 71 -9.65 -10.30 -5.24
CA LEU A 71 -9.00 -11.29 -4.38
C LEU A 71 -8.28 -12.36 -5.22
N ASN A 72 -8.97 -12.92 -6.21
CA ASN A 72 -8.39 -13.92 -7.11
C ASN A 72 -7.19 -13.36 -7.90
N ASP A 73 -7.29 -12.12 -8.39
CA ASP A 73 -6.24 -11.42 -9.11
C ASP A 73 -5.03 -11.16 -8.19
N SER A 74 -5.26 -10.79 -6.92
CA SER A 74 -4.19 -10.58 -5.93
C SER A 74 -3.43 -11.87 -5.63
N VAL A 75 -4.14 -12.98 -5.38
CA VAL A 75 -3.53 -14.30 -5.16
C VAL A 75 -2.76 -14.76 -6.40
N SER A 76 -3.35 -14.59 -7.59
CA SER A 76 -2.73 -14.96 -8.86
C SER A 76 -1.45 -14.15 -9.15
N SER A 77 -1.46 -12.84 -8.86
CA SER A 77 -0.30 -11.97 -9.02
C SER A 77 0.85 -12.32 -8.06
N ALA A 78 0.53 -12.73 -6.83
CA ALA A 78 1.53 -13.18 -5.85
C ALA A 78 2.20 -14.50 -6.26
N LEU A 79 1.50 -15.34 -7.02
CA LEU A 79 2.03 -16.60 -7.57
C LEU A 79 2.88 -16.38 -8.83
N ASN A 80 2.56 -15.36 -9.64
CA ASN A 80 3.19 -15.13 -10.94
C ASN A 80 4.47 -14.27 -10.89
N ASN A 81 4.74 -13.62 -9.76
CA ASN A 81 6.02 -12.97 -9.51
C ASN A 81 7.09 -14.04 -9.16
N GLY A 82 7.53 -14.77 -10.17
CA GLY A 82 8.63 -15.72 -10.05
C GLY A 82 9.91 -15.00 -9.59
N ILE A 83 10.44 -15.43 -8.44
CA ILE A 83 11.87 -15.40 -8.03
C ILE A 83 12.48 -13.98 -8.02
N VAL A 84 12.88 -13.38 -6.90
CA VAL A 84 14.07 -13.71 -6.09
C VAL A 84 13.92 -12.97 -4.74
N ASN A 85 14.35 -13.58 -3.63
CA ASN A 85 14.63 -12.97 -2.30
C ASN A 85 13.61 -13.09 -1.17
N ASN A 86 12.45 -13.74 -1.33
CA ASN A 86 11.47 -13.85 -0.24
C ASN A 86 11.14 -15.29 0.19
N GLU A 87 12.05 -16.24 -0.03
CA GLU A 87 11.98 -17.57 0.58
C GLU A 87 12.94 -17.62 1.76
N HIS A 88 12.43 -17.80 2.97
CA HIS A 88 13.26 -18.11 4.13
C HIS A 88 13.42 -19.63 4.19
N GLY A 89 14.57 -20.12 3.76
CA GLY A 89 14.96 -21.53 3.90
C GLY A 89 15.42 -21.78 5.34
N ILE A 90 14.74 -22.66 6.06
CA ILE A 90 15.23 -23.19 7.33
C ILE A 90 15.64 -24.63 7.05
N SER A 91 16.95 -24.89 7.03
CA SER A 91 17.51 -26.23 6.90
C SER A 91 17.86 -26.77 8.28
N THR A 92 17.25 -27.88 8.67
CA THR A 92 17.80 -28.77 9.72
C THR A 92 18.44 -29.98 9.01
N GLU A 93 19.37 -30.69 9.67
CA GLU A 93 20.20 -31.75 9.05
C GLU A 93 19.43 -32.86 8.30
N GLN A 94 18.11 -32.93 8.43
CA GLN A 94 17.26 -33.94 7.80
C GLN A 94 16.12 -33.35 6.93
N TYR A 95 15.87 -32.04 6.96
CA TYR A 95 14.76 -31.41 6.21
C TYR A 95 15.09 -29.98 5.78
N GLU A 96 14.82 -29.67 4.51
CA GLU A 96 14.83 -28.31 3.97
C GLU A 96 13.39 -27.78 3.93
N LEU A 97 13.07 -26.81 4.80
CA LEU A 97 11.77 -26.15 4.79
C LEU A 97 11.89 -24.78 4.11
N ARG A 98 11.22 -24.63 2.96
CA ARG A 98 11.17 -23.37 2.21
C ARG A 98 9.84 -22.67 2.49
N ILE A 99 9.89 -21.57 3.23
CA ILE A 99 8.70 -20.77 3.56
C ILE A 99 8.71 -19.50 2.72
N ARG A 100 7.60 -19.17 2.07
CA ARG A 100 7.43 -17.87 1.42
C ARG A 100 7.14 -16.80 2.47
N ASN A 101 7.88 -15.70 2.46
CA ASN A 101 7.69 -14.56 3.38
C ASN A 101 6.34 -13.86 3.21
N THR A 102 5.70 -14.01 2.05
CA THR A 102 4.40 -13.39 1.77
C THR A 102 3.42 -14.45 1.31
N THR A 103 2.75 -15.08 2.26
CA THR A 103 1.45 -15.70 1.98
C THR A 103 0.46 -14.54 1.89
N PRO A 104 -0.25 -14.32 0.77
CA PRO A 104 -1.37 -13.40 0.78
C PRO A 104 -2.47 -14.01 1.67
N TRP A 105 -2.58 -13.50 2.89
CA TRP A 105 -3.66 -13.83 3.82
C TRP A 105 -4.86 -12.95 3.47
N PHE A 106 -6.00 -13.60 3.32
CA PHE A 106 -7.31 -13.01 3.58
C PHE A 106 -7.86 -13.68 4.83
#